data_AF-A0A1J3FJU6-F1
#
_entry.id   AF-A0A1J3FJU6-F1
#
_cell.length_a   1.000
_cell.length_b   1.000
_cell.length_c   1.000
_cell.angle_alpha   90.00
_cell.angle_beta   90.00
_cell.angle_gamma   90.00
#
_symmetry.space_group_name_H-M   'P 1'
#
loop_
_entity.id
_entity.type
_entity.pdbx_description
1 polymer ?
#
loop_
_entity_poly.entity_id
_entity_poly.type
_entity_poly.pdbx_seq_one_letter_code
_entity_poly.pdbx_strand_id
1 'polypeptide(L)'
;NMGYTGNVSILAFSVEKQSEEVESEFKSAQIELKYQLTRQEKDRLMYLDVLFWGVGHRSEPSNVLVVSDDLSPKPKVNFVPALVLLKEQENNILLVQPGNNPEGQALRDTVTSTWLWESLATGGSPLDGHSIEPAPAPACSETMSSLSSKFSAAETGVFWDLDGCPIPAGLSPVSIRANIKLALENMGYTGNVSIFAYSVEQSEEVEFESAQIKLKQQGTRQEKDKVMYLDIMFWGVDHRCAASNVLVISKDLKRGDDFASGLVFLKENENNILLALLYNPGGLPLRDTVASTWLWKSLATGGSPLDGHCIKPEPTTPASASLANKRSESPTKPFLKPCRKSQKSSRASPSS
;
A
#
# COMPACT_ATOMS: atom_id res chain seq x y z
N ASN A 1 27.85 -28.85 0.80
CA ASN A 1 27.80 -27.86 1.89
C ASN A 1 28.10 -26.50 1.28
N MET A 2 27.10 -25.63 1.14
CA MET A 2 27.22 -24.32 0.46
C MET A 2 27.70 -23.19 1.39
N GLY A 3 28.01 -23.51 2.66
CA GLY A 3 28.53 -22.52 3.63
C GLY A 3 27.47 -21.69 4.36
N TYR A 4 26.17 -21.96 4.16
CA TYR A 4 25.11 -21.37 4.97
C TYR A 4 25.11 -21.98 6.39
N THR A 5 25.34 -21.15 7.40
CA THR A 5 25.51 -21.56 8.81
C THR A 5 24.51 -20.90 9.77
N GLY A 6 23.61 -20.06 9.26
CA GLY A 6 22.60 -19.36 10.06
C GLY A 6 21.43 -20.24 10.48
N ASN A 7 20.61 -19.73 11.40
CA ASN A 7 19.36 -20.36 11.80
C ASN A 7 18.40 -20.44 10.61
N VAL A 8 17.67 -21.55 10.49
CA VAL A 8 16.71 -21.78 9.41
C VAL A 8 15.30 -21.74 10.00
N SER A 9 14.44 -20.92 9.41
CA SER A 9 12.99 -20.94 9.64
C SER A 9 12.30 -21.44 8.38
N ILE A 10 11.38 -22.41 8.52
CA ILE A 10 10.70 -23.02 7.38
C ILE A 10 9.20 -22.78 7.50
N LEU A 11 8.64 -22.12 6.50
CA LEU A 11 7.21 -21.93 6.33
C LEU A 11 6.73 -22.75 5.13
N ALA A 12 5.72 -23.59 5.36
CA ALA A 12 5.08 -24.42 4.35
C ALA A 12 3.63 -23.99 4.13
N PHE A 13 3.17 -24.10 2.89
CA PHE A 13 1.84 -23.63 2.48
C PHE A 13 1.08 -24.75 1.77
N SER A 14 -0.14 -25.03 2.20
CA SER A 14 -1.01 -26.03 1.58
C SER A 14 -2.43 -25.52 1.35
N VAL A 15 -3.09 -26.04 0.31
CA VAL A 15 -4.53 -25.81 0.09
C VAL A 15 -5.33 -26.66 1.08
N GLU A 16 -4.92 -27.91 1.24
CA GLU A 16 -5.64 -28.92 2.01
C GLU A 16 -5.11 -29.04 3.43
N LYS A 17 -6.03 -29.31 4.36
CA LYS A 17 -5.65 -29.73 5.71
C LYS A 17 -4.91 -31.06 5.65
N GLN A 18 -3.80 -31.16 6.38
CA GLN A 18 -3.01 -32.39 6.46
C GLN A 18 -3.53 -33.31 7.57
N SER A 19 -3.09 -34.57 7.60
CA SER A 19 -3.41 -35.46 8.72
C SER A 19 -2.75 -34.96 10.02
N GLU A 20 -3.33 -35.31 11.17
CA GLU A 20 -2.76 -34.94 12.48
C GLU A 20 -1.33 -35.48 12.66
N GLU A 21 -1.03 -36.64 12.06
CA GLU A 21 0.30 -37.22 12.03
C GLU A 21 1.29 -36.33 11.28
N VAL A 22 0.95 -35.88 10.06
CA VAL A 22 1.78 -34.97 9.26
C VAL A 22 1.94 -33.62 9.96
N GLU A 23 0.88 -33.06 10.54
CA GLU A 23 0.97 -31.80 11.31
C GLU A 23 1.91 -31.94 12.52
N SER A 24 1.87 -33.09 13.21
CA SER A 24 2.77 -33.39 14.32
C SER A 24 4.23 -33.54 13.87
N GLU A 25 4.46 -34.18 12.73
CA GLU A 25 5.80 -34.29 12.13
C GLU A 25 6.37 -32.92 11.78
N PHE A 26 5.58 -32.06 11.11
CA PHE A 26 5.99 -30.70 10.76
C PHE A 26 6.34 -29.89 12.01
N LYS A 27 5.50 -29.97 13.05
CA LYS A 27 5.76 -29.31 14.33
C LYS A 27 7.04 -29.82 15.00
N SER A 28 7.28 -31.13 14.97
CA SER A 28 8.50 -31.73 15.52
C SER A 28 9.77 -31.28 14.77
N ALA A 29 9.63 -31.03 13.47
CA ALA A 29 10.67 -30.49 12.60
C ALA A 29 10.77 -28.95 12.64
N GLN A 30 9.97 -28.27 13.47
CA GLN A 30 9.90 -26.80 13.56
C GLN A 30 9.51 -26.13 12.24
N ILE A 31 8.69 -26.80 11.44
CA ILE A 31 8.11 -26.27 10.20
C ILE A 31 6.74 -25.70 10.53
N GLU A 32 6.53 -24.41 10.24
CA GLU A 32 5.22 -23.79 10.36
C GLU A 32 4.40 -24.09 9.11
N LEU A 33 3.28 -24.80 9.28
CA LEU A 33 2.37 -25.14 8.18
C LEU A 33 1.14 -24.21 8.17
N LYS A 34 1.00 -23.43 7.11
CA LYS A 34 -0.20 -22.63 6.82
C LYS A 34 -1.08 -23.39 5.81
N TYR A 35 -2.28 -23.81 6.22
CA TYR A 35 -3.19 -24.62 5.41
C TYR A 35 -4.63 -24.08 5.40
N GLN A 36 -5.55 -24.80 4.73
CA GLN A 36 -6.94 -24.36 4.50
C GLN A 36 -6.97 -23.03 3.73
N LEU A 37 -6.26 -23.03 2.61
CA LEU A 37 -6.09 -21.88 1.73
C LEU A 37 -6.75 -22.18 0.40
N THR A 38 -7.47 -21.24 -0.19
CA THR A 38 -7.69 -21.31 -1.64
C THR A 38 -6.33 -21.25 -2.35
N ARG A 39 -6.24 -21.76 -3.58
CA ARG A 39 -5.00 -21.68 -4.37
C ARG A 39 -4.50 -20.23 -4.51
N GLN A 40 -5.42 -19.28 -4.68
CA GLN A 40 -5.09 -17.85 -4.78
C GLN A 40 -4.55 -17.29 -3.46
N GLU A 41 -5.19 -17.61 -2.33
CA GLU A 41 -4.71 -17.17 -1.01
C GLU A 41 -3.35 -17.79 -0.68
N LYS A 42 -3.13 -19.06 -1.03
CA LYS A 42 -1.84 -19.74 -0.85
C LYS A 42 -0.71 -18.98 -1.55
N ASP A 43 -0.88 -18.68 -2.82
CA ASP A 43 0.13 -17.98 -3.62
C ASP A 43 0.34 -16.54 -3.09
N ARG A 44 -0.75 -15.85 -2.69
CA ARG A 44 -0.70 -14.50 -2.11
C ARG A 44 -0.02 -14.43 -0.74
N LEU A 45 -0.32 -15.38 0.15
CA LEU A 45 0.29 -15.44 1.47
C LEU A 45 1.77 -15.78 1.37
N MET A 46 2.12 -16.77 0.56
CA MET A 46 3.51 -17.13 0.32
C MET A 46 4.31 -15.94 -0.20
N TYR A 47 3.74 -15.17 -1.15
CA TYR A 47 4.36 -13.93 -1.64
C TYR A 47 4.58 -12.91 -0.52
N LEU A 48 3.57 -12.65 0.31
CA LEU A 48 3.68 -11.68 1.39
C LEU A 48 4.66 -12.14 2.48
N ASP A 49 4.65 -13.41 2.87
CA ASP A 49 5.58 -13.95 3.85
C ASP A 49 7.04 -13.84 3.35
N VAL A 50 7.31 -14.18 2.09
CA VAL A 50 8.63 -14.00 1.46
C VAL A 50 9.08 -12.54 1.49
N LEU A 51 8.18 -11.64 1.09
CA LEU A 51 8.43 -10.20 1.04
C LEU A 51 8.68 -9.62 2.45
N PHE A 52 7.80 -9.90 3.41
CA PHE A 52 7.89 -9.39 4.78
C PHE A 52 9.13 -9.94 5.48
N TRP A 53 9.45 -11.21 5.27
CA TRP A 53 10.66 -11.82 5.81
C TRP A 53 11.90 -11.07 5.34
N GLY A 54 12.06 -10.88 4.02
CA GLY A 54 13.25 -10.21 3.48
C GLY A 54 13.32 -8.71 3.83
N VAL A 55 12.18 -8.01 3.93
CA VAL A 55 12.17 -6.60 4.40
C VAL A 55 12.47 -6.50 5.90
N GLY A 56 11.97 -7.42 6.72
CA GLY A 56 12.18 -7.43 8.17
C GLY A 56 13.64 -7.63 8.57
N HIS A 57 14.44 -8.26 7.70
CA HIS A 57 15.86 -8.53 7.94
C HIS A 57 16.80 -7.51 7.28
N ARG A 58 16.34 -6.29 6.93
CA ARG A 58 17.16 -5.24 6.27
C ARG A 58 18.47 -4.88 6.98
N SER A 59 18.62 -5.18 8.27
CA SER A 59 19.85 -4.89 9.03
C SER A 59 20.91 -5.99 8.94
N GLU A 60 20.58 -7.17 8.41
CA GLU A 60 21.50 -8.31 8.33
C GLU A 60 21.37 -9.03 6.99
N PRO A 61 22.46 -9.46 6.35
CA PRO A 61 22.39 -10.23 5.11
C PRO A 61 21.60 -11.52 5.33
N SER A 62 20.43 -11.63 4.70
CA SER A 62 19.51 -12.75 4.89
C SER A 62 19.43 -13.63 3.65
N ASN A 63 19.14 -14.92 3.85
CA ASN A 63 18.97 -15.89 2.77
C ASN A 63 17.49 -16.27 2.69
N VAL A 64 16.88 -16.12 1.52
CA VAL A 64 15.48 -16.48 1.29
C VAL A 64 15.42 -17.61 0.27
N LEU A 65 15.02 -18.81 0.72
CA LEU A 65 14.81 -19.97 -0.15
C LEU A 65 13.32 -20.09 -0.49
N VAL A 66 12.99 -19.97 -1.77
CA VAL A 66 11.62 -20.10 -2.27
C VAL A 66 11.47 -21.45 -2.96
N VAL A 67 10.60 -22.32 -2.43
CA VAL A 67 10.27 -23.63 -3.02
C VAL A 67 8.88 -23.55 -3.64
N SER A 68 8.80 -23.57 -4.98
CA SER A 68 7.51 -23.53 -5.67
C SER A 68 7.57 -24.19 -7.03
N ASP A 69 6.49 -24.88 -7.39
CA ASP A 69 6.29 -25.46 -8.72
C ASP A 69 5.96 -24.40 -9.77
N ASP A 70 5.35 -23.29 -9.36
CA ASP A 70 4.83 -22.27 -10.25
C ASP A 70 4.86 -20.89 -9.59
N LEU A 71 5.71 -20.03 -10.16
CA LEU A 71 5.87 -18.62 -9.83
C LEU A 71 5.60 -17.75 -11.08
N SER A 72 4.93 -18.32 -12.08
CA SER A 72 4.75 -17.70 -13.39
C SER A 72 3.80 -16.48 -13.32
N PRO A 73 3.91 -15.54 -14.27
CA PRO A 73 3.18 -14.27 -14.21
C PRO A 73 1.67 -14.37 -14.43
N LYS A 74 1.09 -15.52 -14.85
CA LYS A 74 -0.35 -15.61 -15.17
C LYS A 74 -0.97 -16.99 -14.92
N PRO A 75 -2.16 -17.07 -14.31
CA PRO A 75 -2.96 -16.00 -13.70
C PRO A 75 -2.57 -15.75 -12.22
N LYS A 76 -1.35 -16.12 -11.83
CA LYS A 76 -0.87 -16.11 -10.45
C LYS A 76 -0.22 -14.79 -10.05
N VAL A 77 -0.04 -14.64 -8.74
CA VAL A 77 0.73 -13.54 -8.14
C VAL A 77 2.10 -13.48 -8.80
N ASN A 78 2.49 -12.31 -9.31
CA ASN A 78 3.80 -12.14 -9.94
C ASN A 78 4.86 -11.97 -8.86
N PHE A 79 5.70 -13.00 -8.65
CA PHE A 79 6.77 -12.96 -7.65
C PHE A 79 7.97 -12.10 -8.06
N VAL A 80 8.14 -11.79 -9.35
CA VAL A 80 9.31 -11.09 -9.88
C VAL A 80 9.57 -9.76 -9.15
N PRO A 81 8.59 -8.84 -8.97
CA PRO A 81 8.83 -7.57 -8.30
C PRO A 81 9.27 -7.72 -6.83
N ALA A 82 8.74 -8.71 -6.11
CA ALA A 82 9.21 -8.97 -4.74
C ALA A 82 10.65 -9.46 -4.73
N LEU A 83 11.00 -10.42 -5.60
CA LEU A 83 12.35 -10.97 -5.62
C LEU A 83 13.39 -9.91 -6.02
N VAL A 84 13.06 -9.03 -6.98
CA VAL A 84 13.89 -7.87 -7.34
C VAL A 84 14.07 -6.94 -6.13
N LEU A 85 12.99 -6.57 -5.45
CA LEU A 85 13.05 -5.70 -4.27
C LEU A 85 13.90 -6.32 -3.15
N LEU A 86 13.75 -7.62 -2.90
CA LEU A 86 14.53 -8.30 -1.87
C LEU A 86 16.02 -8.36 -2.26
N LYS A 87 16.33 -8.57 -3.54
CA LYS A 87 17.69 -8.55 -4.06
C LYS A 87 18.35 -7.18 -3.95
N GLU A 88 17.62 -6.10 -4.23
CA GLU A 88 18.06 -4.71 -4.01
C GLU A 88 18.36 -4.41 -2.54
N GLN A 89 17.71 -5.13 -1.62
CA GLN A 89 17.95 -5.06 -0.17
C GLN A 89 19.04 -6.02 0.30
N GLU A 90 19.95 -6.42 -0.59
CA GLU A 90 21.09 -7.30 -0.30
C GLU A 90 20.70 -8.69 0.23
N ASN A 91 19.44 -9.12 0.07
CA ASN A 91 19.04 -10.47 0.39
C ASN A 91 19.57 -11.45 -0.67
N ASN A 92 20.08 -12.58 -0.21
CA ASN A 92 20.44 -13.69 -1.07
C ASN A 92 19.21 -14.55 -1.37
N ILE A 93 18.74 -14.51 -2.62
CA ILE A 93 17.54 -15.24 -3.04
C ILE A 93 17.93 -16.57 -3.68
N LEU A 94 17.38 -17.66 -3.16
CA LEU A 94 17.57 -19.02 -3.63
C LEU A 94 16.22 -19.57 -4.12
N LEU A 95 16.23 -20.30 -5.23
CA LEU A 95 15.01 -20.81 -5.85
C LEU A 95 15.06 -22.33 -5.99
N VAL A 96 13.94 -23.00 -5.74
CA VAL A 96 13.79 -24.44 -5.93
C VAL A 96 12.57 -24.69 -6.80
N GLN A 97 12.77 -25.37 -7.92
CA GLN A 97 11.73 -25.67 -8.90
C GLN A 97 11.75 -27.15 -9.29
N PRO A 98 10.61 -27.73 -9.72
CA PRO A 98 10.59 -29.03 -10.35
C PRO A 98 11.31 -28.99 -11.71
N GLY A 99 11.88 -30.13 -12.13
CA GLY A 99 12.72 -30.25 -13.34
C GLY A 99 12.09 -29.77 -14.66
N ASN A 100 10.77 -29.72 -14.77
CA ASN A 100 10.05 -29.43 -16.00
C ASN A 100 9.25 -28.11 -15.93
N ASN A 101 9.94 -26.98 -15.71
CA ASN A 101 9.30 -25.65 -15.64
C ASN A 101 9.93 -24.65 -16.63
N PRO A 102 9.41 -24.52 -17.87
CA PRO A 102 9.89 -23.55 -18.85
C PRO A 102 9.50 -22.10 -18.50
N GLU A 103 8.43 -21.88 -17.73
CA GLU A 103 7.96 -20.55 -17.33
C GLU A 103 8.83 -19.93 -16.21
N GLY A 104 9.61 -20.75 -15.52
CA GLY A 104 10.53 -20.36 -14.46
C GLY A 104 11.81 -19.66 -14.93
N GLN A 105 12.06 -19.54 -16.23
CA GLN A 105 13.32 -19.01 -16.76
C GLN A 105 13.58 -17.56 -16.36
N ALA A 106 12.57 -16.69 -16.42
CA ALA A 106 12.69 -15.27 -16.02
C ALA A 106 13.06 -15.10 -14.53
N LEU A 107 12.68 -16.05 -13.69
CA LEU A 107 13.00 -16.03 -12.26
C LEU A 107 14.41 -16.54 -11.99
N ARG A 108 14.89 -17.53 -12.76
CA ARG A 108 16.26 -18.05 -12.66
C ARG A 108 17.31 -16.97 -12.89
N ASP A 109 17.02 -16.03 -13.79
CA ASP A 109 17.91 -14.90 -14.09
C ASP A 109 17.92 -13.83 -12.98
N THR A 110 16.94 -13.85 -12.07
CA THR A 110 16.79 -12.86 -10.99
C THR A 110 17.37 -13.34 -9.65
N VAL A 111 17.51 -14.66 -9.47
CA VAL A 111 17.91 -15.29 -8.20
C VAL A 111 19.39 -15.69 -8.20
N THR A 112 19.97 -15.85 -7.01
CA THR A 112 21.40 -16.14 -6.86
C THR A 112 21.76 -17.58 -7.21
N SER A 113 20.87 -18.55 -6.94
CA SER A 113 21.10 -19.96 -7.21
C SER A 113 19.78 -20.70 -7.35
N THR A 114 19.76 -21.74 -8.18
CA THR A 114 18.57 -22.55 -8.45
C THR A 114 18.82 -24.04 -8.19
N TRP A 115 17.91 -24.70 -7.48
CA TRP A 115 17.87 -26.15 -7.30
C TRP A 115 16.72 -26.77 -8.07
N LEU A 116 16.92 -28.01 -8.50
CA LEU A 116 15.81 -28.92 -8.74
C LEU A 116 15.30 -29.47 -7.41
N TRP A 117 13.97 -29.55 -7.25
CA TRP A 117 13.36 -30.11 -6.04
C TRP A 117 13.90 -31.50 -5.72
N GLU A 118 14.01 -32.37 -6.72
CA GLU A 118 14.49 -33.74 -6.56
C GLU A 118 15.93 -33.80 -6.05
N SER A 119 16.77 -32.83 -6.49
CA SER A 119 18.14 -32.68 -5.99
C SER A 119 18.12 -32.20 -4.55
N LEU A 120 17.42 -31.11 -4.23
CA LEU A 120 17.42 -30.55 -2.88
C LEU A 120 16.84 -31.52 -1.85
N ALA A 121 15.74 -32.19 -2.18
CA ALA A 121 15.06 -33.13 -1.29
C ALA A 121 15.94 -34.33 -0.90
N THR A 122 16.99 -34.63 -1.67
CA THR A 122 17.95 -35.70 -1.39
C THR A 122 19.29 -35.18 -0.87
N GLY A 123 19.41 -33.88 -0.60
CA GLY A 123 20.65 -33.23 -0.16
C GLY A 123 21.67 -32.97 -1.27
N GLY A 124 21.22 -32.96 -2.52
CA GLY A 124 22.03 -32.70 -3.71
C GLY A 124 22.41 -31.23 -3.92
N SER A 125 23.21 -31.00 -4.97
CA SER A 125 23.76 -29.69 -5.34
C SER A 125 22.78 -28.86 -6.19
N PRO A 126 22.93 -27.53 -6.24
CA PRO A 126 22.20 -26.67 -7.17
C PRO A 126 22.55 -27.02 -8.62
N LEU A 127 21.74 -26.51 -9.55
CA LEU A 127 22.08 -26.55 -10.97
C LEU A 127 23.35 -25.73 -11.23
N ASP A 128 24.30 -26.28 -11.98
CA ASP A 128 25.48 -25.56 -12.45
C ASP A 128 25.05 -24.48 -13.46
N GLY A 129 25.13 -23.20 -13.11
CA GLY A 129 24.83 -22.13 -14.07
C GLY A 129 24.69 -20.73 -13.50
N HIS A 130 25.71 -19.92 -13.80
CA HIS A 130 25.79 -18.45 -13.79
C HIS A 130 25.42 -17.70 -12.50
N SER A 131 26.45 -17.37 -11.71
CA SER A 131 26.48 -16.11 -10.96
C SER A 131 26.35 -14.95 -11.95
N ILE A 132 25.14 -14.43 -12.15
CA ILE A 132 24.91 -13.19 -12.89
C ILE A 132 24.81 -12.06 -11.87
N GLU A 133 25.74 -11.11 -12.00
CA GLU A 133 25.59 -9.77 -11.42
C GLU A 133 24.60 -8.99 -12.31
N PRO A 134 23.40 -8.59 -11.83
CA PRO A 134 22.40 -7.98 -12.70
C PRO A 134 22.65 -6.48 -12.90
N ALA A 135 22.35 -6.00 -14.11
CA ALA A 135 22.34 -4.60 -14.49
C ALA A 135 21.32 -3.80 -13.65
N PRO A 136 21.58 -2.50 -13.39
CA PRO A 136 20.70 -1.68 -12.55
C PRO A 136 19.32 -1.52 -13.19
N ALA A 137 18.29 -1.86 -12.42
CA ALA A 137 16.91 -1.51 -12.74
C ALA A 137 16.74 0.03 -12.76
N PRO A 138 15.80 0.57 -13.55
CA PRO A 138 15.57 2.00 -13.58
C PRO A 138 15.08 2.46 -12.20
N ALA A 139 15.92 3.21 -11.51
CA ALA A 139 15.52 3.93 -10.31
C ALA A 139 14.30 4.79 -10.62
N CYS A 140 13.22 4.60 -9.89
CA CYS A 140 12.09 5.52 -9.91
C CYS A 140 12.62 6.89 -9.48
N SER A 141 12.70 7.82 -10.43
CA SER A 141 13.28 9.15 -10.21
C SER A 141 12.34 9.97 -9.33
N GLU A 142 12.74 10.18 -8.08
CA GLU A 142 12.09 11.11 -7.17
C GLU A 142 12.50 12.55 -7.50
N THR A 143 11.53 13.38 -7.88
CA THR A 143 11.65 14.83 -7.72
C THR A 143 10.97 15.17 -6.40
N MET A 144 11.68 15.82 -5.47
CA MET A 144 11.16 16.32 -4.20
C MET A 144 10.00 17.32 -4.43
N SER A 145 8.79 16.80 -4.61
CA SER A 145 7.56 17.55 -4.36
C SER A 145 7.09 17.23 -2.94
N SER A 146 6.53 18.23 -2.26
CA SER A 146 5.89 18.13 -0.94
C SER A 146 5.15 16.79 -0.81
N LEU A 147 5.49 15.98 0.21
CA LEU A 147 4.88 14.65 0.44
C LEU A 147 3.35 14.71 0.51
N SER A 148 2.77 15.86 0.87
CA SER A 148 1.32 16.02 0.85
C SER A 148 0.80 16.14 -0.59
N SER A 149 1.51 16.84 -1.49
CA SER A 149 1.11 17.04 -2.89
C SER A 149 1.10 15.79 -3.75
N LYS A 150 1.92 14.76 -3.44
CA LYS A 150 1.99 13.54 -4.26
C LYS A 150 0.77 12.62 -4.09
N PHE A 151 0.12 12.67 -2.93
CA PHE A 151 -1.05 11.84 -2.63
C PHE A 151 -2.37 12.44 -3.11
N SER A 152 -2.39 13.71 -3.52
CA SER A 152 -3.62 14.39 -3.95
C SER A 152 -4.25 13.72 -5.16
N ALA A 153 -3.47 13.47 -6.22
CA ALA A 153 -3.95 12.82 -7.45
C ALA A 153 -3.76 11.29 -7.46
N ALA A 154 -3.24 10.71 -6.38
CA ALA A 154 -2.97 9.29 -6.26
C ALA A 154 -4.25 8.44 -6.21
N GLU A 155 -4.22 7.24 -6.79
CA GLU A 155 -5.35 6.31 -6.70
C GLU A 155 -5.63 5.92 -5.25
N THR A 156 -6.91 5.82 -4.91
CA THR A 156 -7.39 5.47 -3.56
C THR A 156 -8.11 4.12 -3.58
N GLY A 157 -7.54 3.16 -2.86
CA GLY A 157 -8.15 1.87 -2.57
C GLY A 157 -8.95 1.96 -1.26
N VAL A 158 -10.26 1.72 -1.33
CA VAL A 158 -11.15 1.72 -0.18
C VAL A 158 -11.51 0.28 0.18
N PHE A 159 -11.12 -0.15 1.37
CA PHE A 159 -11.33 -1.51 1.88
C PHE A 159 -12.32 -1.43 3.03
N TRP A 160 -13.53 -1.89 2.78
CA TRP A 160 -14.68 -1.68 3.66
C TRP A 160 -15.20 -2.97 4.26
N ASP A 161 -15.01 -3.13 5.57
CA ASP A 161 -15.71 -4.16 6.33
C ASP A 161 -17.17 -3.75 6.52
N LEU A 162 -18.03 -4.33 5.68
CA LEU A 162 -19.45 -4.05 5.64
C LEU A 162 -20.16 -4.49 6.93
N ASP A 163 -19.75 -5.64 7.50
CA ASP A 163 -20.34 -6.16 8.74
C ASP A 163 -19.98 -5.29 9.95
N GLY A 164 -18.77 -4.74 9.95
CA GLY A 164 -18.29 -3.84 11.00
C GLY A 164 -18.84 -2.42 10.88
N CYS A 165 -19.03 -1.94 9.66
CA CYS A 165 -19.51 -0.59 9.34
C CYS A 165 -20.66 -0.67 8.34
N PRO A 166 -21.86 -1.09 8.76
CA PRO A 166 -22.99 -1.29 7.85
C PRO A 166 -23.48 0.03 7.25
N ILE A 167 -24.25 -0.08 6.16
CA ILE A 167 -24.91 1.04 5.50
C ILE A 167 -25.91 1.67 6.49
N PRO A 168 -25.77 2.96 6.82
CA PRO A 168 -26.74 3.66 7.67
C PRO A 168 -28.14 3.70 7.05
N ALA A 169 -29.16 3.71 7.91
CA ALA A 169 -30.55 3.78 7.48
C ALA A 169 -30.82 4.97 6.54
N GLY A 170 -31.52 4.71 5.44
CA GLY A 170 -31.85 5.71 4.43
C GLY A 170 -30.74 6.00 3.41
N LEU A 171 -29.60 5.30 3.47
CA LEU A 171 -28.55 5.34 2.46
C LEU A 171 -28.55 4.05 1.62
N SER A 172 -28.03 4.16 0.39
CA SER A 172 -27.81 3.04 -0.52
C SER A 172 -26.33 2.90 -0.86
N PRO A 173 -25.87 1.76 -1.43
CA PRO A 173 -24.48 1.61 -1.88
C PRO A 173 -24.02 2.74 -2.83
N VAL A 174 -24.91 3.21 -3.69
CA VAL A 174 -24.66 4.35 -4.60
C VAL A 174 -24.40 5.64 -3.82
N SER A 175 -25.24 5.94 -2.82
CA SER A 175 -25.05 7.11 -1.95
C SER A 175 -23.77 7.00 -1.13
N ILE A 176 -23.43 5.81 -0.62
CA ILE A 176 -22.19 5.59 0.13
C ILE A 176 -20.97 5.87 -0.73
N ARG A 177 -20.92 5.35 -1.97
CA ARG A 177 -19.83 5.67 -2.90
C ARG A 177 -19.69 7.16 -3.14
N ALA A 178 -20.80 7.85 -3.41
CA ALA A 178 -20.79 9.29 -3.66
C ALA A 178 -20.28 10.07 -2.45
N ASN A 179 -20.72 9.69 -1.24
CA ASN A 179 -20.32 10.32 0.01
C ASN A 179 -18.83 10.09 0.34
N ILE A 180 -18.32 8.87 0.12
CA ILE A 180 -16.88 8.57 0.31
C ILE A 180 -16.04 9.42 -0.65
N LYS A 181 -16.42 9.50 -1.94
CA LYS A 181 -15.72 10.35 -2.92
C LYS A 181 -15.74 11.81 -2.50
N LEU A 182 -16.90 12.33 -2.12
CA LEU A 182 -17.06 13.71 -1.66
C LEU A 182 -16.18 14.02 -0.45
N ALA A 183 -16.12 13.13 0.55
CA ALA A 183 -15.29 13.31 1.74
C ALA A 183 -13.79 13.32 1.41
N LEU A 184 -13.35 12.45 0.49
CA LEU A 184 -11.98 12.38 0.00
C LEU A 184 -11.60 13.66 -0.78
N GLU A 185 -12.46 14.10 -1.69
CA GLU A 185 -12.27 15.33 -2.48
C GLU A 185 -12.19 16.57 -1.58
N ASN A 186 -13.05 16.67 -0.57
CA ASN A 186 -13.02 17.75 0.43
C ASN A 186 -11.72 17.78 1.25
N MET A 187 -11.05 16.63 1.35
CA MET A 187 -9.75 16.50 1.97
C MET A 187 -8.59 16.66 0.98
N GLY A 188 -8.84 16.89 -0.31
CA GLY A 188 -7.80 17.09 -1.32
C GLY A 188 -7.35 15.83 -2.05
N TYR A 189 -7.99 14.68 -1.81
CA TYR A 189 -7.75 13.44 -2.54
C TYR A 189 -8.68 13.39 -3.75
N THR A 190 -8.15 13.70 -4.94
CA THR A 190 -8.88 13.86 -6.20
C THR A 190 -8.62 12.74 -7.21
N GLY A 191 -7.76 11.78 -6.86
CA GLY A 191 -7.48 10.60 -7.67
C GLY A 191 -8.67 9.64 -7.79
N ASN A 192 -8.52 8.63 -8.65
CA ASN A 192 -9.53 7.59 -8.83
C ASN A 192 -9.80 6.82 -7.54
N VAL A 193 -11.05 6.39 -7.34
CA VAL A 193 -11.46 5.65 -6.12
C VAL A 193 -12.00 4.28 -6.51
N SER A 194 -11.33 3.24 -6.00
CA SER A 194 -11.67 1.83 -6.16
C SER A 194 -12.19 1.29 -4.82
N ILE A 195 -13.45 0.83 -4.76
CA ILE A 195 -14.10 0.41 -3.50
C ILE A 195 -14.34 -1.10 -3.49
N PHE A 196 -13.88 -1.74 -2.42
CA PHE A 196 -14.05 -3.16 -2.13
C PHE A 196 -14.80 -3.31 -0.81
N ALA A 197 -15.95 -3.99 -0.83
CA ALA A 197 -16.76 -4.27 0.35
C ALA A 197 -16.62 -5.75 0.73
N TYR A 198 -16.48 -6.03 2.02
CA TYR A 198 -16.25 -7.38 2.55
C TYR A 198 -17.36 -7.72 3.55
N SER A 199 -17.99 -8.87 3.37
CA SER A 199 -19.09 -9.32 4.24
C SER A 199 -19.09 -10.84 4.41
N VAL A 200 -19.60 -11.32 5.54
CA VAL A 200 -19.98 -12.72 5.71
C VAL A 200 -21.44 -12.96 5.31
N GLU A 201 -22.25 -11.91 5.31
CA GLU A 201 -23.69 -12.00 5.04
C GLU A 201 -23.98 -11.95 3.54
N GLN A 202 -24.99 -12.72 3.11
CA GLN A 202 -25.52 -12.60 1.76
C GLN A 202 -26.22 -11.25 1.62
N SER A 203 -25.69 -10.42 0.72
CA SER A 203 -26.22 -9.11 0.34
C SER A 203 -26.56 -9.09 -1.15
N GLU A 204 -27.40 -8.14 -1.57
CA GLU A 204 -27.80 -7.98 -2.97
C GLU A 204 -26.64 -7.49 -3.84
N GLU A 205 -25.90 -8.42 -4.45
CA GLU A 205 -24.72 -8.13 -5.29
C GLU A 205 -25.02 -7.07 -6.38
N VAL A 206 -26.21 -7.13 -6.98
CA VAL A 206 -26.64 -6.22 -8.04
C VAL A 206 -26.60 -4.75 -7.62
N GLU A 207 -26.98 -4.42 -6.38
CA GLU A 207 -26.95 -3.04 -5.91
C GLU A 207 -25.51 -2.52 -5.79
N PHE A 208 -24.60 -3.35 -5.26
CA PHE A 208 -23.19 -3.01 -5.13
C PHE A 208 -22.51 -2.89 -6.49
N GLU A 209 -22.80 -3.79 -7.43
CA GLU A 209 -22.30 -3.72 -8.80
C GLU A 209 -22.77 -2.44 -9.52
N SER A 210 -24.04 -2.08 -9.37
CA SER A 210 -24.59 -0.83 -9.93
C SER A 210 -23.91 0.41 -9.34
N ALA A 211 -23.52 0.34 -8.07
CA ALA A 211 -22.71 1.33 -7.39
C ALA A 211 -21.22 1.22 -7.73
N GLN A 212 -20.79 0.29 -8.59
CA GLN A 212 -19.39 0.04 -8.92
C GLN A 212 -18.53 -0.27 -7.67
N ILE A 213 -19.12 -0.91 -6.66
CA ILE A 213 -18.46 -1.42 -5.47
C ILE A 213 -18.28 -2.93 -5.65
N LYS A 214 -17.03 -3.40 -5.52
CA LYS A 214 -16.73 -4.83 -5.63
C LYS A 214 -17.06 -5.51 -4.30
N LEU A 215 -18.20 -6.19 -4.22
CA LEU A 215 -18.59 -6.96 -3.04
C LEU A 215 -17.87 -8.32 -3.04
N LYS A 216 -17.28 -8.68 -1.90
CA LYS A 216 -16.60 -9.96 -1.66
C LYS A 216 -17.21 -10.63 -0.44
N GLN A 217 -17.98 -11.69 -0.68
CA GLN A 217 -18.62 -12.49 0.37
C GLN A 217 -17.75 -13.68 0.74
N GLN A 218 -17.61 -13.97 2.03
CA GLN A 218 -16.85 -15.12 2.55
C GLN A 218 -17.70 -15.94 3.53
N GLY A 219 -17.37 -17.22 3.70
CA GLY A 219 -18.16 -18.13 4.55
C GLY A 219 -18.00 -17.84 6.05
N THR A 220 -16.87 -17.27 6.45
CA THR A 220 -16.57 -16.98 7.86
C THR A 220 -15.93 -15.60 8.04
N ARG A 221 -16.00 -15.08 9.27
CA ARG A 221 -15.32 -13.84 9.63
C ARG A 221 -13.80 -13.92 9.45
N GLN A 222 -13.20 -15.07 9.76
CA GLN A 222 -11.75 -15.27 9.66
C GLN A 222 -11.28 -15.21 8.20
N GLU A 223 -11.99 -15.87 7.29
CA GLU A 223 -11.72 -15.80 5.84
C GLU A 223 -11.92 -14.37 5.32
N LYS A 224 -13.00 -13.70 5.71
CA LYS A 224 -13.25 -12.29 5.34
C LYS A 224 -12.10 -11.37 5.78
N ASP A 225 -11.74 -11.42 7.07
CA ASP A 225 -10.70 -10.56 7.64
C ASP A 225 -9.34 -10.80 6.95
N LYS A 226 -9.05 -12.07 6.63
CA LYS A 226 -7.85 -12.48 5.88
C LYS A 226 -7.85 -11.98 4.43
N VAL A 227 -8.94 -12.17 3.69
CA VAL A 227 -9.04 -11.71 2.29
C VAL A 227 -8.94 -10.18 2.23
N MET A 228 -9.58 -9.47 3.16
CA MET A 228 -9.46 -8.02 3.29
C MET A 228 -8.01 -7.59 3.56
N TYR A 229 -7.33 -8.25 4.51
CA TYR A 229 -5.91 -7.97 4.79
C TYR A 229 -5.02 -8.22 3.58
N LEU A 230 -5.20 -9.35 2.89
CA LEU A 230 -4.46 -9.67 1.67
C LEU A 230 -4.66 -8.60 0.61
N ASP A 231 -5.90 -8.20 0.32
CA ASP A 231 -6.17 -7.18 -0.69
C ASP A 231 -5.57 -5.81 -0.33
N ILE A 232 -5.59 -5.42 0.96
CA ILE A 232 -4.93 -4.19 1.45
C ILE A 232 -3.42 -4.25 1.19
N MET A 233 -2.78 -5.38 1.52
CA MET A 233 -1.34 -5.53 1.33
C MET A 233 -0.97 -5.56 -0.16
N PHE A 234 -1.75 -6.27 -0.98
CA PHE A 234 -1.53 -6.33 -2.42
C PHE A 234 -1.78 -5.00 -3.11
N TRP A 235 -2.68 -4.17 -2.61
CA TRP A 235 -2.82 -2.79 -3.10
C TRP A 235 -1.51 -2.03 -3.03
N GLY A 236 -0.83 -2.05 -1.88
CA GLY A 236 0.46 -1.38 -1.74
C GLY A 236 1.57 -2.01 -2.58
N VAL A 237 1.52 -3.32 -2.79
CA VAL A 237 2.46 -4.03 -3.69
C VAL A 237 2.25 -3.60 -5.14
N ASP A 238 1.01 -3.53 -5.60
CA ASP A 238 0.67 -3.19 -6.98
C ASP A 238 0.98 -1.73 -7.30
N HIS A 239 1.01 -0.85 -6.28
CA HIS A 239 1.31 0.57 -6.41
C HIS A 239 2.74 0.94 -5.99
N ARG A 240 3.69 0.00 -5.89
CA ARG A 240 5.07 0.31 -5.41
C ARG A 240 5.80 1.41 -6.16
N CYS A 241 5.50 1.62 -7.44
CA CYS A 241 6.17 2.63 -8.27
C CYS A 241 5.40 3.96 -8.33
N ALA A 242 4.34 4.13 -7.54
CA ALA A 242 3.52 5.34 -7.53
C ALA A 242 2.98 5.65 -6.14
N ALA A 243 2.75 6.93 -5.84
CA ALA A 243 2.02 7.29 -4.63
C ALA A 243 0.60 6.68 -4.67
N SER A 244 0.16 6.09 -3.56
CA SER A 244 -1.17 5.48 -3.42
C SER A 244 -1.82 5.87 -2.10
N ASN A 245 -3.15 5.88 -2.06
CA ASN A 245 -3.93 6.07 -0.84
C ASN A 245 -4.65 4.76 -0.47
N VAL A 246 -4.63 4.40 0.81
CA VAL A 246 -5.33 3.23 1.36
C VAL A 246 -6.31 3.71 2.42
N LEU A 247 -7.61 3.61 2.17
CA LEU A 247 -8.67 3.88 3.14
C LEU A 247 -9.24 2.58 3.69
N VAL A 248 -9.04 2.33 4.99
CA VAL A 248 -9.63 1.19 5.69
C VAL A 248 -10.86 1.63 6.48
N ILE A 249 -12.02 1.05 6.16
CA ILE A 249 -13.29 1.28 6.85
C ILE A 249 -13.62 0.04 7.69
N SER A 250 -13.71 0.22 9.01
CA SER A 250 -13.75 -0.91 9.93
C SER A 250 -14.39 -0.55 11.28
N LYS A 251 -14.97 -1.54 11.97
CA LYS A 251 -15.42 -1.33 13.37
C LYS A 251 -14.26 -1.00 14.30
N ASP A 252 -13.18 -1.76 14.21
CA ASP A 252 -11.96 -1.62 14.99
C ASP A 252 -10.79 -2.33 14.27
N LEU A 253 -9.56 -1.96 14.63
CA LEU A 253 -8.36 -2.53 14.02
C LEU A 253 -7.91 -3.85 14.67
N LYS A 254 -8.72 -4.45 15.56
CA LYS A 254 -8.37 -5.68 16.28
C LYS A 254 -8.81 -6.91 15.47
N ARG A 255 -8.15 -7.11 14.32
CA ARG A 255 -8.42 -8.26 13.43
C ARG A 255 -7.35 -9.35 13.51
N GLY A 256 -6.26 -9.09 14.24
CA GLY A 256 -5.09 -9.95 14.43
C GLY A 256 -3.87 -9.11 14.82
N ASP A 257 -2.85 -9.74 15.38
CA ASP A 257 -1.65 -9.04 15.86
C ASP A 257 -0.87 -8.32 14.72
N ASP A 258 -1.05 -8.78 13.48
CA ASP A 258 -0.29 -8.28 12.32
C ASP A 258 -0.96 -7.16 11.52
N PHE A 259 -2.26 -6.89 11.72
CA PHE A 259 -2.99 -5.94 10.86
C PHE A 259 -2.44 -4.51 10.99
N ALA A 260 -2.16 -4.07 12.22
CA ALA A 260 -1.57 -2.76 12.48
C ALA A 260 -0.15 -2.66 11.91
N SER A 261 0.67 -3.70 12.09
CA SER A 261 2.02 -3.80 11.53
C SER A 261 2.01 -3.71 10.00
N GLY A 262 1.04 -4.35 9.34
CA GLY A 262 0.84 -4.24 7.89
C GLY A 262 0.58 -2.80 7.42
N LEU A 263 -0.24 -2.04 8.16
CA LEU A 263 -0.49 -0.62 7.84
C LEU A 263 0.76 0.26 8.02
N VAL A 264 1.58 -0.02 9.04
CA VAL A 264 2.88 0.65 9.24
C VAL A 264 3.81 0.34 8.06
N PHE A 265 3.92 -0.93 7.67
CA PHE A 265 4.71 -1.32 6.50
C PHE A 265 4.26 -0.59 5.23
N LEU A 266 2.96 -0.51 4.97
CA LEU A 266 2.44 0.21 3.81
C LEU A 266 2.82 1.69 3.84
N LYS A 267 2.75 2.33 5.02
CA LYS A 267 3.14 3.72 5.22
C LYS A 267 4.63 3.96 4.93
N GLU A 268 5.50 3.06 5.39
CA GLU A 268 6.95 3.10 5.15
C GLU A 268 7.31 2.87 3.68
N ASN A 269 6.42 2.22 2.92
CA ASN A 269 6.56 1.98 1.48
C ASN A 269 5.67 2.93 0.66
N GLU A 270 5.63 4.21 1.07
CA GLU A 270 5.01 5.32 0.33
C GLU A 270 3.50 5.22 0.06
N ASN A 271 2.76 4.46 0.87
CA ASN A 271 1.30 4.53 0.86
C ASN A 271 0.81 5.53 1.90
N ASN A 272 -0.19 6.32 1.53
CA ASN A 272 -0.88 7.18 2.47
C ASN A 272 -2.04 6.43 3.12
N ILE A 273 -2.01 6.29 4.45
CA ILE A 273 -2.99 5.50 5.20
C ILE A 273 -4.09 6.40 5.74
N LEU A 274 -5.34 6.08 5.42
CA LEU A 274 -6.56 6.73 5.86
C LEU A 274 -7.43 5.71 6.60
N LEU A 275 -8.15 6.14 7.64
CA LEU A 275 -9.02 5.26 8.42
C LEU A 275 -10.42 5.82 8.56
N ALA A 276 -11.43 4.95 8.59
CA ALA A 276 -12.75 5.28 9.10
C ALA A 276 -13.23 4.20 10.07
N LEU A 277 -13.47 4.61 11.31
CA LEU A 277 -13.82 3.68 12.39
C LEU A 277 -15.25 3.85 12.86
N LEU A 278 -15.93 2.75 13.23
CA LEU A 278 -17.32 2.82 13.70
C LEU A 278 -17.46 3.71 14.95
N TYR A 279 -16.49 3.65 15.85
CA TYR A 279 -16.44 4.44 17.08
C TYR A 279 -15.17 5.28 17.16
N ASN A 280 -15.22 6.39 17.90
CA ASN A 280 -14.03 7.18 18.19
C ASN A 280 -13.03 6.32 18.97
N PRO A 281 -11.83 6.08 18.44
CA PRO A 281 -10.91 5.11 19.02
C PRO A 281 -10.19 5.57 20.30
N GLY A 282 -10.49 6.77 20.84
CA GLY A 282 -10.02 7.15 22.17
C GLY A 282 -8.49 7.19 22.34
N GLY A 283 -7.77 7.52 21.27
CA GLY A 283 -6.30 7.50 21.23
C GLY A 283 -5.75 6.21 20.63
N LEU A 284 -5.78 6.09 19.30
CA LEU A 284 -5.19 4.95 18.58
C LEU A 284 -3.68 4.85 18.80
N PRO A 285 -3.12 3.62 18.81
CA PRO A 285 -1.67 3.38 18.74
C PRO A 285 -1.03 3.68 17.35
N LEU A 286 -1.76 4.27 16.40
CA LEU A 286 -1.31 4.52 15.01
C LEU A 286 -1.34 6.01 14.61
N ARG A 287 -1.24 6.92 15.58
CA ARG A 287 -1.29 8.38 15.31
C ARG A 287 -0.28 8.82 14.24
N ASP A 288 0.91 8.24 14.24
CA ASP A 288 1.99 8.63 13.32
C ASP A 288 1.91 7.89 11.97
N THR A 289 1.10 6.84 11.88
CA THR A 289 0.91 6.04 10.66
C THR A 289 -0.21 6.61 9.78
N VAL A 290 -1.27 7.10 10.41
CA VAL A 290 -2.53 7.46 9.74
C VAL A 290 -2.60 8.95 9.47
N ALA A 291 -2.77 9.33 8.21
CA ALA A 291 -2.83 10.73 7.81
C ALA A 291 -4.18 11.38 8.10
N SER A 292 -5.29 10.63 7.99
CA SER A 292 -6.61 11.11 8.40
C SER A 292 -7.52 10.01 8.92
N THR A 293 -8.30 10.33 9.95
CA THR A 293 -9.25 9.39 10.57
C THR A 293 -10.66 9.96 10.60
N TRP A 294 -11.65 9.23 10.09
CA TRP A 294 -13.07 9.56 10.19
C TRP A 294 -13.77 8.70 11.24
N LEU A 295 -14.85 9.24 11.81
CA LEU A 295 -15.94 8.40 12.29
C LEU A 295 -16.72 7.88 11.09
N TRP A 296 -17.02 6.59 11.03
CA TRP A 296 -17.76 5.97 9.91
C TRP A 296 -19.04 6.75 9.58
N LYS A 297 -19.81 7.13 10.60
CA LYS A 297 -21.04 7.92 10.42
C LYS A 297 -20.80 9.25 9.70
N SER A 298 -19.66 9.91 9.95
CA SER A 298 -19.29 11.16 9.26
C SER A 298 -18.92 10.87 7.81
N LEU A 299 -18.03 9.89 7.57
CA LEU A 299 -17.61 9.50 6.23
C LEU A 299 -18.79 9.06 5.35
N ALA A 300 -19.69 8.25 5.91
CA ALA A 300 -20.87 7.72 5.23
C ALA A 300 -21.84 8.82 4.74
N THR A 301 -21.73 10.04 5.26
CA THR A 301 -22.52 11.21 4.85
C THR A 301 -21.69 12.30 4.16
N GLY A 302 -20.44 12.01 3.77
CA GLY A 302 -19.57 12.97 3.09
C GLY A 302 -18.93 14.01 4.03
N GLY A 303 -18.93 13.74 5.33
CA GLY A 303 -18.43 14.64 6.36
C GLY A 303 -16.91 14.63 6.54
N SER A 304 -16.46 15.46 7.47
CA SER A 304 -15.03 15.67 7.77
C SER A 304 -14.45 14.59 8.69
N PRO A 305 -13.11 14.39 8.65
CA PRO A 305 -12.38 13.58 9.62
C PRO A 305 -12.42 14.19 11.04
N LEU A 306 -11.95 13.41 12.02
CA LEU A 306 -11.82 13.80 13.42
C LEU A 306 -10.76 14.91 13.59
N ASP A 307 -11.08 15.92 14.40
CA ASP A 307 -10.18 17.05 14.67
C ASP A 307 -8.84 16.58 15.27
N GLY A 308 -7.74 17.17 14.77
CA GLY A 308 -6.38 16.88 15.25
C GLY A 308 -5.71 15.64 14.64
N HIS A 309 -6.37 14.96 13.70
CA HIS A 309 -5.85 13.82 12.93
C HIS A 309 -6.06 14.05 11.43
N CYS A 310 -5.55 15.17 10.91
CA CYS A 310 -5.77 15.58 9.52
C CYS A 310 -4.51 16.19 8.91
N ILE A 311 -3.83 15.45 8.04
CA ILE A 311 -2.80 15.99 7.14
C ILE A 311 -3.43 16.12 5.76
N LYS A 312 -3.71 17.35 5.32
CA LYS A 312 -4.27 17.61 3.98
C LYS A 312 -3.16 17.52 2.92
N PRO A 313 -3.39 16.84 1.78
CA PRO A 313 -2.60 17.00 0.56
C PRO A 313 -2.64 18.46 0.09
N GLU A 314 -1.49 19.05 -0.23
CA GLU A 314 -1.46 20.32 -0.93
C GLU A 314 -1.88 20.12 -2.39
N PRO A 315 -2.74 21.00 -2.96
CA PRO A 315 -3.15 20.88 -4.35
C PRO A 315 -1.95 21.06 -5.29
N THR A 316 -1.75 20.12 -6.21
CA THR A 316 -0.70 20.21 -7.23
C THR A 316 -1.02 21.39 -8.16
N THR A 317 -0.30 22.49 -8.05
CA THR A 317 -0.45 23.62 -8.97
C THR A 317 0.26 23.26 -10.27
N PRO A 318 -0.41 23.25 -11.44
CA PRO A 318 0.28 23.04 -12.70
C PRO A 318 1.25 24.21 -12.93
N ALA A 319 2.51 23.90 -13.18
CA ALA A 319 3.54 24.89 -13.47
C ALA A 319 3.18 25.64 -14.76
N SER A 320 2.55 26.80 -14.63
CA SER A 320 2.36 27.73 -15.74
C SER A 320 3.71 28.36 -16.09
N ALA A 321 4.23 28.01 -17.26
CA ALA A 321 5.35 28.69 -17.88
C ALA A 321 5.01 30.18 -18.10
N SER A 322 5.65 31.07 -17.34
CA SER A 322 5.81 32.47 -17.75
C SER A 322 7.28 32.85 -17.65
N LEU A 323 8.00 32.57 -18.74
CA LEU A 323 9.23 33.29 -19.08
C LEU A 323 8.84 34.72 -19.48
N ALA A 324 9.11 35.69 -18.61
CA ALA A 324 9.21 37.09 -19.00
C ALA A 324 10.43 37.70 -18.31
N ASN A 325 11.56 37.63 -18.99
CA ASN A 325 12.71 38.50 -18.78
C ASN A 325 12.26 39.96 -18.72
N LYS A 326 12.70 40.70 -17.70
CA LYS A 326 13.10 42.10 -17.89
C LYS A 326 14.19 42.49 -16.88
N ARG A 327 15.37 42.72 -17.47
CA ARG A 327 16.60 43.27 -16.91
C ARG A 327 16.37 44.51 -16.07
N SER A 328 17.17 44.59 -15.01
CA SER A 328 17.49 45.80 -14.25
C SER A 328 18.19 46.84 -15.12
N GLU A 329 17.62 48.03 -15.22
CA GLU A 329 18.37 49.26 -15.54
C GLU A 329 17.87 50.37 -14.62
N SER A 330 18.77 50.88 -13.78
CA SER A 330 18.62 52.11 -13.03
C SER A 330 19.16 53.29 -13.84
N PRO A 331 18.47 54.44 -13.87
CA PRO A 331 19.15 55.71 -14.10
C PRO A 331 18.84 56.76 -13.01
N THR A 332 19.91 57.17 -12.34
CA THR A 332 20.37 58.55 -12.08
C THR A 332 19.34 59.69 -12.18
N LYS A 333 19.12 60.40 -11.06
CA LYS A 333 18.55 61.77 -11.05
C LYS A 333 19.57 62.78 -11.60
N PRO A 334 19.13 63.87 -12.26
CA PRO A 334 19.15 65.15 -11.52
C PRO A 334 17.98 66.11 -11.82
N PHE A 335 17.81 67.01 -10.85
CA PHE A 335 17.08 68.28 -10.75
C PHE A 335 16.55 68.97 -12.03
N LEU A 336 15.31 69.50 -11.97
CA LEU A 336 14.97 70.95 -11.93
C LEU A 336 13.43 71.20 -11.86
N LYS A 337 13.00 72.10 -10.96
CA LYS A 337 11.68 72.80 -10.90
C LYS A 337 11.74 74.06 -11.82
N PRO A 338 10.73 74.98 -12.00
CA PRO A 338 9.47 75.22 -11.24
C PRO A 338 8.23 75.79 -12.02
N CYS A 339 7.21 76.22 -11.25
CA CYS A 339 6.12 77.21 -11.47
C CYS A 339 4.68 76.67 -11.73
N ARG A 340 3.74 76.81 -10.77
CA ARG A 340 2.84 77.96 -10.39
C ARG A 340 1.64 78.08 -11.37
N LYS A 341 0.35 78.20 -11.00
CA LYS A 341 -0.41 78.95 -9.95
C LYS A 341 -1.76 78.22 -9.69
N SER A 342 -2.45 78.36 -8.56
CA SER A 342 -3.34 79.50 -8.27
C SER A 342 -3.83 79.53 -6.80
N GLN A 343 -4.08 80.74 -6.31
CA GLN A 343 -4.51 81.13 -4.96
C GLN A 343 -6.04 81.17 -4.84
N LYS A 344 -6.56 80.92 -3.62
CA LYS A 344 -7.37 81.83 -2.75
C LYS A 344 -8.07 80.96 -1.68
N SER A 345 -7.70 81.09 -0.40
CA SER A 345 -8.21 82.05 0.60
C SER A 345 -9.63 81.77 1.09
N SER A 346 -9.76 81.22 2.30
CA SER A 346 -10.65 81.77 3.33
C SER A 346 -10.25 81.28 4.72
N ARG A 347 -10.25 82.22 5.66
CA ARG A 347 -9.81 82.19 7.05
C ARG A 347 -11.04 82.10 7.95
N ALA A 348 -11.03 81.26 8.98
CA ALA A 348 -11.73 81.49 10.24
C ALA A 348 -11.35 80.42 11.28
N SER A 349 -10.58 80.83 12.29
CA SER A 349 -10.66 80.36 13.68
C SER A 349 -11.59 81.34 14.43
N PRO A 350 -11.95 81.22 15.74
CA PRO A 350 -11.37 80.36 16.79
C PRO A 350 -12.38 79.78 17.84
N SER A 351 -11.87 78.91 18.73
CA SER A 351 -12.30 78.68 20.14
C SER A 351 -11.57 77.40 20.62
N SER A 352 -10.89 77.30 21.76
CA SER A 352 -10.61 78.15 22.91
C SER A 352 -9.30 77.71 23.54
#